data_AF-A0A662VL21-F1
#
_entry.id   AF-A0A662VL21-F1
#
_cell.length_a   1.000
_cell.length_b   1.000
_cell.length_c   1.000
_cell.angle_alpha   90.00
_cell.angle_beta   90.00
_cell.angle_gamma   90.00
#
_symmetry.space_group_name_H-M   'P 1'
#
loop_
_entity.id
_entity.type
_entity.pdbx_description
1 polymer ?
#
loop_
_entity_poly.entity_id
_entity_poly.type
_entity_poly.pdbx_seq_one_letter_code
_entity_poly.pdbx_strand_id
1 'polypeptide(L)'
;MKQIPLGARIFSVVDAFDSMMTDRPYRPALSYEETLHRIYLATGTQFDPEVVDQFFNIVSRVVSGENYYSYFHNFKEVKKNGNVA
;
A
#
# COMPACT_ATOMS: atom_id res chain seq x y z
N MET A 1 7.54 6.53 -15.05
CA MET A 1 7.59 7.41 -13.86
C MET A 1 8.76 8.39 -13.79
N LYS A 2 9.98 8.05 -14.20
CA LYS A 2 11.18 8.87 -13.87
C LYS A 2 11.21 10.31 -14.41
N GLN A 3 10.31 10.68 -15.32
CA GLN A 3 10.13 12.05 -15.81
C GLN A 3 9.24 12.92 -14.90
N ILE A 4 8.47 12.29 -14.00
CA ILE A 4 7.63 12.99 -13.01
C ILE A 4 8.52 13.42 -11.84
N PRO A 5 8.45 14.69 -11.39
CA PRO A 5 9.22 15.16 -10.24
C PRO A 5 9.05 14.24 -9.03
N LEU A 6 10.14 13.96 -8.31
CA LEU A 6 10.12 13.04 -7.16
C LEU A 6 9.03 13.42 -6.14
N GLY A 7 8.88 14.71 -5.84
CA GLY A 7 7.84 15.18 -4.91
C GLY A 7 6.43 14.80 -5.34
N ALA A 8 6.11 14.87 -6.64
CA ALA A 8 4.79 14.48 -7.15
C ALA A 8 4.57 12.96 -7.11
N ARG A 9 5.62 12.16 -7.30
CA ARG A 9 5.57 10.69 -7.16
C ARG A 9 5.34 10.26 -5.70
N ILE A 10 5.95 10.98 -4.75
CA ILE A 10 5.72 10.76 -3.32
C ILE A 10 4.30 11.18 -2.95
N PHE A 11 3.90 12.39 -3.37
CA PHE A 11 2.59 12.94 -3.05
C PHE A 11 1.45 12.07 -3.56
N SER A 12 1.56 11.47 -4.75
CA SER A 12 0.51 10.60 -5.28
C SER A 12 0.23 9.36 -4.44
N VAL A 13 1.26 8.77 -3.82
CA VAL A 13 1.08 7.63 -2.89
C VAL A 13 0.39 8.09 -1.61
N VAL A 14 0.83 9.22 -1.05
CA VAL A 14 0.28 9.77 0.21
C VAL A 14 -1.18 10.20 0.04
N ASP A 15 -1.50 10.90 -1.06
CA ASP A 15 -2.87 11.34 -1.37
C ASP A 15 -3.82 10.14 -1.53
N ALA A 16 -3.37 9.09 -2.23
CA ALA A 16 -4.15 7.87 -2.38
C ALA A 16 -4.38 7.15 -1.05
N PHE A 17 -3.34 7.04 -0.22
CA PHE A 17 -3.43 6.44 1.11
C PHE A 17 -4.44 7.19 2.00
N ASP A 18 -4.29 8.50 2.13
CA ASP A 18 -5.15 9.35 2.96
C ASP A 18 -6.62 9.32 2.48
N SER A 19 -6.80 9.43 1.16
CA SER A 19 -8.11 9.31 0.51
C SER A 19 -8.80 7.98 0.82
N MET A 20 -8.04 6.88 0.86
CA MET A 20 -8.55 5.55 1.17
C MET A 20 -8.85 5.34 2.65
N MET A 21 -8.06 5.93 3.55
CA MET A 21 -8.20 5.80 5.01
C MET A 21 -9.20 6.79 5.63
N THR A 22 -9.71 7.73 4.84
CA THR A 22 -10.64 8.75 5.32
C THR A 22 -12.07 8.44 4.90
N ASP A 23 -13.00 8.61 5.84
CA ASP A 23 -14.43 8.56 5.56
C ASP A 23 -14.83 9.71 4.63
N ARG A 24 -15.64 9.40 3.63
CA ARG A 24 -16.26 10.39 2.74
C ARG A 24 -17.77 10.23 2.78
N PRO A 25 -18.55 11.28 2.50
CA PRO A 25 -20.02 11.24 2.59
C PRO A 25 -20.68 10.07 1.84
N TYR A 26 -20.03 9.55 0.80
CA TYR A 26 -20.51 8.48 -0.08
C TYR A 26 -19.71 7.17 0.02
N ARG A 27 -18.70 7.08 0.90
CA ARG A 27 -17.85 5.89 1.01
C ARG A 27 -17.14 5.85 2.37
N PRO A 28 -17.29 4.78 3.17
CA PRO A 28 -16.49 4.62 4.37
C PRO A 28 -15.00 4.46 4.04
N ALA A 29 -14.15 4.78 5.02
CA ALA A 29 -12.74 4.45 5.00
C ALA A 29 -12.52 2.95 4.78
N LEU A 30 -11.42 2.60 4.11
CA LEU A 30 -10.97 1.21 4.03
C LEU A 30 -10.20 0.86 5.31
N SER A 31 -10.06 -0.45 5.56
CA SER A 31 -9.12 -0.89 6.58
C SER A 31 -7.69 -0.54 6.16
N TYR A 32 -6.80 -0.53 7.16
CA TYR A 32 -5.39 -0.28 6.94
C TYR A 32 -4.78 -1.31 5.99
N GLU A 33 -5.09 -2.59 6.21
CA GLU A 33 -4.60 -3.73 5.42
C GLU A 33 -5.08 -3.64 3.97
N GLU A 34 -6.37 -3.37 3.75
CA GLU A 34 -6.94 -3.23 2.42
C GLU A 34 -6.38 -2.01 1.68
N THR A 35 -6.17 -0.89 2.38
CA THR A 35 -5.54 0.30 1.80
C THR A 35 -4.13 -0.02 1.30
N LEU A 36 -3.31 -0.64 2.14
CA LEU A 36 -1.94 -0.97 1.74
C LEU A 36 -1.92 -2.01 0.61
N HIS A 37 -2.81 -3.00 0.65
CA HIS A 37 -2.94 -3.97 -0.43
C HIS A 37 -3.24 -3.29 -1.78
N ARG A 38 -4.13 -2.28 -1.80
CA ARG A 38 -4.41 -1.51 -3.02
C ARG A 38 -3.23 -0.69 -3.52
N ILE A 39 -2.49 -0.03 -2.62
CA ILE A 39 -1.27 0.70 -3.01
C ILE A 39 -0.26 -0.26 -3.64
N TYR A 40 -0.07 -1.43 -3.02
CA TYR A 40 0.84 -2.44 -3.55
C TYR A 40 0.43 -2.93 -4.94
N LEU A 41 -0.85 -3.27 -5.16
CA LEU A 41 -1.35 -3.71 -6.47
C LEU A 41 -1.17 -2.65 -7.56
N ALA A 42 -1.18 -1.37 -7.20
CA ALA A 42 -0.99 -0.25 -8.11
C ALA A 42 0.50 0.12 -8.35
N THR A 43 1.44 -0.64 -7.79
CA THR A 43 2.88 -0.46 -7.98
C THR A 43 3.29 -0.68 -9.44
N GLY A 44 4.11 0.23 -9.98
CA GLY A 44 4.60 0.15 -11.36
C GLY A 44 3.58 0.56 -12.42
N THR A 45 2.31 0.73 -12.05
CA THR A 45 1.26 1.25 -12.93
C THR A 45 0.89 2.68 -12.55
N GLN A 46 0.30 2.89 -11.37
CA GLN A 46 -0.08 4.21 -10.86
C GLN A 46 1.00 4.82 -9.97
N PHE A 47 1.75 3.98 -9.25
CA PHE A 47 2.72 4.44 -8.25
C PHE A 47 4.13 3.98 -8.57
N ASP A 48 5.09 4.88 -8.32
CA ASP A 48 6.49 4.59 -8.57
C ASP A 48 6.97 3.46 -7.63
N PRO A 49 7.51 2.35 -8.14
CA PRO A 49 7.99 1.25 -7.31
C PRO A 49 8.97 1.67 -6.22
N GLU A 50 9.89 2.61 -6.52
CA GLU A 50 10.87 3.08 -5.54
C GLU A 50 10.18 3.82 -4.39
N VAL A 51 9.11 4.57 -4.68
CA VAL A 51 8.33 5.29 -3.67
C VAL A 51 7.49 4.33 -2.84
N VAL A 52 6.83 3.35 -3.48
CA VAL A 52 6.04 2.35 -2.77
C VAL A 52 6.90 1.55 -1.80
N ASP A 53 8.09 1.09 -2.23
CA ASP A 53 9.01 0.38 -1.34
C ASP A 53 9.38 1.22 -0.10
N GLN A 54 9.70 2.51 -0.27
CA GLN A 54 10.01 3.39 0.86
C GLN A 54 8.80 3.64 1.76
N PHE A 55 7.61 3.82 1.19
CA PHE A 55 6.38 3.97 1.95
C PHE A 55 6.11 2.77 2.85
N PHE A 56 6.30 1.55 2.33
CA PHE A 56 6.10 0.30 3.06
C PHE A 56 7.18 0.08 4.13
N ASN A 57 8.42 0.51 3.87
CA ASN A 57 9.48 0.53 4.87
C ASN A 57 9.17 1.46 6.06
N ILE A 58 8.46 2.57 5.82
CA ILE A 58 8.05 3.49 6.90
C ILE A 58 6.87 2.91 7.67
N VAL A 59 5.83 2.45 6.96
CA VAL A 59 4.62 1.89 7.55
C VAL A 59 4.91 0.65 8.42
N SER A 60 5.78 -0.25 7.94
CA SER A 60 6.17 -1.45 8.69
C SER A 60 6.81 -1.13 10.05
N ARG A 61 7.58 -0.05 10.15
CA ARG A 61 8.20 0.37 11.42
C ARG A 61 7.19 0.86 12.45
N VAL A 62 6.03 1.33 12.00
CA VAL A 62 5.01 1.93 12.87
C VAL A 62 4.07 0.87 13.47
N VAL A 63 3.81 -0.23 12.75
CA VAL A 63 2.69 -1.13 13.08
C VAL A 63 3.08 -2.31 13.96
N SER A 64 4.30 -2.84 13.87
CA SER A 64 4.84 -3.91 14.71
C SER A 64 6.28 -4.14 14.30
N GLY A 65 7.19 -4.56 15.19
CA GLY A 65 8.60 -4.79 14.89
C GLY A 65 8.92 -5.91 13.87
N GLU A 66 7.99 -6.27 12.98
CA GLU A 66 8.15 -7.26 11.93
C GLU A 66 8.19 -6.63 10.53
N ASN A 67 8.96 -7.25 9.64
CA ASN A 67 9.10 -6.80 8.25
C ASN A 67 7.79 -7.08 7.49
N TYR A 68 7.18 -6.02 6.96
CA TYR A 68 5.94 -6.10 6.20
C TYR A 68 6.06 -6.96 4.93
N TYR A 69 7.23 -7.02 4.29
CA TYR A 69 7.45 -7.96 3.18
C TYR A 69 7.25 -9.43 3.61
N SER A 70 7.52 -9.77 4.87
CA SER A 70 7.27 -11.10 5.43
C SER A 70 5.78 -11.40 5.56
N TYR A 71 4.99 -10.44 6.08
CA TYR A 71 3.53 -10.54 6.13
C TYR A 71 2.94 -10.74 4.72
N PHE A 72 3.48 -10.04 3.72
CA PHE A 72 3.02 -10.14 2.33
C PHE A 72 3.48 -11.40 1.60
N HIS A 73 4.68 -11.90 1.88
CA HIS A 73 5.13 -13.20 1.39
C HIS A 73 4.20 -14.32 1.90
N ASN A 74 3.82 -14.26 3.18
CA ASN A 74 2.81 -15.16 3.74
C ASN A 74 1.44 -14.95 3.07
N PHE A 75 1.03 -13.71 2.78
CA PHE A 75 -0.24 -13.44 2.10
C PHE A 75 -0.31 -14.01 0.67
N LYS A 76 0.80 -13.96 -0.09
CA LYS A 76 0.90 -14.61 -1.40
C LYS A 76 0.83 -16.14 -1.31
N GLU A 77 1.38 -16.75 -0.26
CA GLU A 77 1.25 -18.19 -0.03
C GLU A 77 -0.17 -18.60 0.41
N VAL A 78 -0.81 -17.82 1.29
CA VAL A 78 -2.18 -18.08 1.77
C VAL A 78 -3.21 -18.06 0.64
N LYS A 79 -3.10 -17.12 -0.32
CA LYS A 79 -3.97 -17.08 -1.51
C LYS A 79 -3.72 -18.23 -2.49
N LYS A 80 -2.50 -18.79 -2.51
CA LYS A 80 -2.16 -19.95 -3.37
C LYS A 80 -2.75 -21.26 -2.83
N ASN A 81 -3.04 -21.33 -1.53
CA ASN A 81 -3.56 -22.52 -0.85
C ASN A 81 -5.09 -22.54 -0.69
N GLY A 82 -5.82 -21.70 -1.42
CA GLY A 82 -7.25 -21.93 -1.70
C GLY A 82 -8.16 -22.06 -0.48
N ASN A 83 -8.07 -21.16 0.50
CA ASN A 83 -9.12 -21.02 1.52
C ASN A 83 -9.66 -19.60 1.53
N VAL A 84 -10.79 -19.41 0.84
CA VAL A 84 -11.73 -18.32 1.10
C VAL A 84 -13.03 -18.98 1.53
N ALA A 85 -13.42 -18.73 2.78
CA ALA A 85 -14.82 -18.57 3.12
C ALA A 85 -15.24 -17.16 2.71
#